data_AF-A0A498DIT4-F1
#
_entry.id   AF-A0A498DIT4-F1
#
_cell.length_a   1.000
_cell.length_b   1.000
_cell.length_c   1.000
_cell.angle_alpha   90.00
_cell.angle_beta   90.00
_cell.angle_gamma   90.00
#
_symmetry.space_group_name_H-M   'P 1'
#
loop_
_entity.id
_entity.type
_entity.pdbx_description
1 polymer ?
#
loop_
_entity_poly.entity_id
_entity_poly.type
_entity_poly.pdbx_seq_one_letter_code
_entity_poly.pdbx_strand_id
1 'polypeptide(L)'
;MLHHSTQPFYTHEYIADIIGKKAKTLLNVITSKKPEDNRRKKLLPPFIKIAGKFVVSATDLAAWLQQQPVVAGAIEAPARNSRGGRPRNTPTNYK
;
A
#
# COMPACT_ATOMS: atom_id res chain seq x y z
N MET A 1 9.96 -15.02 24.15
CA MET A 1 10.47 -15.00 22.76
C MET A 1 9.26 -14.92 21.85
N LEU A 2 8.97 -13.73 21.32
CA LEU A 2 7.79 -13.49 20.48
C LEU A 2 7.94 -14.26 19.18
N HIS A 3 7.09 -15.27 18.96
CA HIS A 3 6.88 -15.89 17.67
C HIS A 3 6.33 -14.80 16.73
N HIS A 4 7.21 -14.08 16.04
CA HIS A 4 6.84 -13.38 14.82
C HIS A 4 6.54 -14.48 13.79
N SER A 5 5.31 -14.98 13.81
CA SER A 5 4.71 -15.67 12.68
C SER A 5 4.56 -14.63 11.58
N THR A 6 5.68 -14.26 10.97
CA THR A 6 5.75 -13.43 9.77
C THR A 6 4.93 -14.19 8.74
N GLN A 7 3.72 -13.71 8.46
CA GLN A 7 2.86 -14.34 7.47
C GLN A 7 3.69 -14.47 6.19
N PRO A 8 3.99 -15.70 5.73
CA PRO A 8 4.92 -15.87 4.63
C PRO A 8 4.35 -15.30 3.33
N PHE A 9 3.02 -15.14 3.26
CA PHE A 9 2.30 -14.66 2.09
C PHE A 9 1.23 -13.65 2.47
N TYR A 10 1.16 -12.56 1.69
CA TYR A 10 0.13 -11.54 1.76
C TYR A 10 -0.83 -11.68 0.58
N THR A 11 -2.13 -11.54 0.84
CA THR A 11 -3.13 -11.58 -0.23
C THR A 11 -3.12 -10.29 -1.05
N HIS A 12 -3.61 -10.39 -2.28
CA HIS A 12 -3.81 -9.24 -3.15
C HIS A 12 -4.70 -8.14 -2.51
N GLU A 13 -5.61 -8.48 -1.60
CA GLU A 13 -6.42 -7.51 -0.86
C GLU A 13 -5.58 -6.65 0.08
N TYR A 14 -4.68 -7.28 0.85
CA TYR A 14 -3.77 -6.58 1.75
C TYR A 14 -2.80 -5.68 0.98
N ILE A 15 -2.29 -6.16 -0.16
CA ILE A 15 -1.38 -5.38 -1.00
C ILE A 15 -2.12 -4.20 -1.63
N ALA A 16 -3.36 -4.38 -2.04
CA ALA A 16 -4.20 -3.31 -2.56
C ALA A 16 -4.38 -2.18 -1.54
N ASP A 17 -4.54 -2.53 -0.26
CA ASP A 17 -4.60 -1.58 0.85
C ASP A 17 -3.30 -0.78 1.00
N ILE A 18 -2.14 -1.47 1.01
CA ILE A 18 -0.81 -0.83 1.09
C ILE A 18 -0.59 0.20 -0.02
N ILE A 19 -1.00 -0.12 -1.25
CA ILE A 19 -0.81 0.77 -2.41
C ILE A 19 -1.97 1.75 -2.62
N GLY A 20 -2.96 1.78 -1.71
CA GLY A 20 -4.13 2.66 -1.79
C GLY A 20 -5.03 2.41 -3.00
N LYS A 21 -5.17 1.16 -3.46
CA LYS A 21 -5.97 0.78 -4.63
C LYS A 21 -7.10 -0.18 -4.23
N LYS A 22 -8.15 -0.25 -5.06
CA LYS A 22 -9.24 -1.22 -4.87
C LYS A 22 -8.74 -2.63 -5.20
N ALA A 23 -8.98 -3.59 -4.29
CA ALA A 23 -8.64 -5.00 -4.50
C ALA A 23 -9.18 -5.57 -5.82
N LYS A 24 -10.43 -5.23 -6.18
CA LYS A 24 -11.04 -5.63 -7.46
C LYS A 24 -10.28 -5.09 -8.68
N THR A 25 -9.78 -3.85 -8.62
CA THR A 25 -8.99 -3.25 -9.69
C THR A 25 -7.65 -3.94 -9.82
N LEU A 26 -6.98 -4.19 -8.70
CA LEU A 26 -5.71 -4.92 -8.68
C LEU A 26 -5.89 -6.34 -9.23
N LEU A 27 -6.92 -7.07 -8.79
CA LEU A 27 -7.27 -8.38 -9.30
C LEU A 27 -7.50 -8.36 -10.83
N ASN A 28 -8.30 -7.41 -11.32
CA ASN A 28 -8.52 -7.24 -12.76
C ASN A 28 -7.22 -7.01 -13.52
N VAL A 29 -6.33 -6.16 -13.02
CA VAL A 29 -5.04 -5.92 -13.66
C VAL A 29 -4.20 -7.20 -13.67
N ILE A 30 -4.12 -7.94 -12.56
CA ILE A 30 -3.36 -9.20 -12.46
C ILE A 30 -3.91 -10.29 -13.40
N THR A 31 -5.24 -10.38 -13.55
CA THR A 31 -5.89 -11.40 -14.39
C THR A 31 -6.05 -10.97 -15.85
N SER A 32 -5.96 -9.68 -16.18
CA SER A 32 -6.19 -9.17 -17.53
C SER A 32 -5.13 -9.66 -18.51
N LYS A 33 -5.53 -9.94 -19.76
CA LYS A 33 -4.62 -10.30 -20.86
C LYS A 33 -4.29 -9.11 -21.77
N LYS A 34 -4.82 -7.92 -21.47
CA LYS A 34 -4.65 -6.73 -22.32
C LYS A 34 -3.20 -6.23 -22.27
N PRO A 35 -2.63 -5.74 -23.38
CA PRO A 35 -1.26 -5.26 -23.44
C PRO A 35 -0.99 -4.07 -22.49
N GLU A 36 -1.94 -3.14 -22.35
CA GLU A 36 -1.84 -2.02 -21.41
C GLU A 36 -1.81 -2.48 -19.95
N ASP A 37 -2.66 -3.46 -19.60
CA ASP A 37 -2.67 -4.04 -18.25
C ASP A 37 -1.40 -4.84 -17.98
N ASN A 38 -0.85 -5.56 -18.98
CA ASN A 38 0.44 -6.24 -18.84
C ASN A 38 1.60 -5.25 -18.60
N ARG A 39 1.54 -4.05 -19.18
CA ARG A 39 2.50 -2.97 -18.87
C ARG A 39 2.35 -2.50 -17.41
N ARG A 40 1.11 -2.40 -16.90
CA ARG A 40 0.83 -2.06 -15.49
C ARG A 40 1.21 -3.18 -14.52
N LYS A 41 1.06 -4.44 -14.91
CA LYS A 41 1.49 -5.61 -14.12
C LYS A 41 2.98 -5.60 -13.83
N LYS A 42 3.82 -5.11 -14.75
CA LYS A 42 5.27 -4.98 -14.51
C LYS A 42 5.62 -4.03 -13.37
N LEU A 43 4.71 -3.12 -13.01
CA LEU A 43 4.88 -2.19 -11.90
C LEU A 43 4.32 -2.75 -10.59
N LEU A 44 3.61 -3.88 -10.62
CA LEU A 44 3.01 -4.52 -9.46
C LEU A 44 3.96 -5.57 -8.87
N PRO A 45 3.80 -5.95 -7.59
CA PRO A 45 4.60 -7.01 -7.00
C PRO A 45 4.35 -8.35 -7.69
N PRO A 46 5.30 -9.30 -7.60
CA PRO A 46 5.17 -10.59 -8.25
C PRO A 46 4.09 -11.45 -7.57
N PHE A 47 2.90 -11.46 -8.16
CA PHE A 47 1.77 -12.28 -7.68
C PHE A 47 1.94 -13.74 -8.06
N ILE A 48 1.82 -14.61 -7.06
CA ILE A 48 1.82 -16.06 -7.20
C ILE A 48 0.39 -16.55 -6.94
N LYS A 49 -0.06 -17.53 -7.71
CA LYS A 49 -1.37 -18.16 -7.50
C LYS A 49 -1.21 -19.40 -6.63
N ILE A 50 -1.73 -19.37 -5.40
CA ILE A 50 -1.72 -20.49 -4.45
C ILE A 50 -3.16 -20.83 -4.07
N ALA A 51 -3.57 -22.09 -4.24
CA ALA A 51 -4.91 -22.57 -3.92
C ALA A 51 -6.06 -21.69 -4.46
N GLY A 52 -5.90 -21.16 -5.68
CA GLY A 52 -6.89 -20.29 -6.33
C GLY A 52 -6.85 -18.81 -5.91
N LYS A 53 -5.99 -18.42 -4.97
CA LYS A 53 -5.80 -17.03 -4.50
C LYS A 53 -4.51 -16.44 -5.04
N PHE A 54 -4.53 -15.15 -5.35
CA PHE A 54 -3.33 -14.38 -5.68
C PHE A 54 -2.71 -13.82 -4.40
N VAL A 55 -1.47 -14.22 -4.15
CA VAL A 55 -0.68 -13.86 -2.98
C VAL A 55 0.73 -13.43 -3.40
N VAL A 56 1.43 -12.71 -2.52
CA VAL A 56 2.84 -12.33 -2.71
C VAL A 56 3.58 -12.69 -1.43
N SER A 57 4.78 -13.25 -1.57
CA SER A 57 5.63 -13.58 -0.43
C SER A 57 6.07 -12.31 0.31
N ALA A 58 6.28 -12.39 1.62
CA ALA A 58 6.79 -11.24 2.38
C ALA A 58 8.14 -10.72 1.84
N THR A 59 9.04 -11.62 1.46
CA THR A 59 10.35 -11.30 0.87
C THR A 59 10.22 -10.58 -0.47
N ASP A 60 9.38 -11.11 -1.36
CA ASP A 60 9.11 -10.51 -2.67
C ASP A 60 8.46 -9.14 -2.56
N LEU A 61 7.50 -9.00 -1.63
CA LEU A 61 6.84 -7.72 -1.36
C LEU A 61 7.84 -6.69 -0.84
N ALA A 62 8.72 -7.07 0.09
CA ALA A 62 9.76 -6.18 0.61
C ALA A 62 10.75 -5.74 -0.48
N ALA A 63 11.21 -6.67 -1.31
CA ALA A 63 12.09 -6.37 -2.44
C ALA A 63 11.41 -5.44 -3.46
N TRP A 64 10.14 -5.68 -3.76
CA TRP A 64 9.36 -4.80 -4.64
C TRP A 64 9.17 -3.40 -4.04
N LEU A 65 8.85 -3.28 -2.74
CA LEU A 65 8.71 -2.00 -2.05
C LEU A 65 10.02 -1.20 -2.05
N GLN A 66 11.18 -1.86 -1.92
CA GLN A 66 12.49 -1.21 -2.00
C GLN A 66 12.81 -0.67 -3.40
N GLN A 67 12.28 -1.31 -4.45
CA GLN A 67 12.46 -0.87 -5.84
C GLN A 67 11.52 0.27 -6.24
N GLN A 68 10.46 0.55 -5.47
CA GLN A 68 9.59 1.68 -5.71
C GLN A 68 10.28 2.98 -5.25
N PRO A 69 10.56 3.96 -6.14
CA PRO A 69 11.27 5.19 -5.79
C PRO A 69 10.48 6.15 -4.86
N VAL A 70 9.45 5.68 -4.15
CA VAL A 70 8.50 6.50 -3.37
C VAL A 70 8.23 5.95 -1.95
N VAL A 71 8.79 4.81 -1.54
CA VAL A 71 8.53 4.24 -0.19
C VAL A 71 9.66 4.53 0.81
N ALA A 72 10.78 5.10 0.38
CA ALA A 72 11.85 5.53 1.29
C ALA A 72 11.52 6.82 2.08
N GLY A 73 10.45 7.55 1.73
CA GLY A 73 10.03 8.79 2.40
C GLY A 73 8.73 8.71 3.22
N ALA A 74 8.04 7.56 3.22
CA ALA A 74 6.76 7.39 3.92
C ALA A 74 6.88 6.61 5.25
N ILE A 75 8.09 6.22 5.62
CA ILE A 75 8.41 5.54 6.89
C ILE A 75 9.13 6.47 7.87
N GLU A 76 8.96 7.78 7.76
CA GLU A 76 8.97 8.60 8.96
C GLU A 76 7.60 8.42 9.61
N ALA A 77 7.60 7.72 10.75
CA ALA A 77 6.42 7.53 11.58
C ALA A 77 5.61 8.82 11.69
N PRO A 78 4.25 8.78 11.71
CA PRO A 78 3.52 9.91 12.22
C PRO A 78 3.93 10.09 13.68
N ALA A 79 4.90 10.96 13.93
CA ALA A 79 5.16 11.55 15.23
C ALA A 79 3.89 12.30 15.60
N ARG A 80 2.99 11.57 16.26
CA ARG A 80 2.17 12.02 17.38
C ARG A 80 1.75 13.48 17.25
N ASN A 81 0.63 13.71 16.57
CA ASN A 81 -0.09 14.98 16.56
C ASN A 81 -0.31 15.47 18.01
N SER A 82 0.66 16.22 18.51
CA SER A 82 0.59 16.89 19.79
C SER A 82 -0.04 18.24 19.53
N ARG A 83 -1.36 18.28 19.72
CA ARG A 83 -2.17 19.47 20.04
C ARG A 83 -1.84 20.70 19.20
N GLY A 84 -2.61 20.86 18.13
CA GLY A 84 -2.92 22.19 17.59
C GLY A 84 -3.60 23.05 18.66
N GLY A 85 -2.80 23.76 19.45
CA GLY A 85 -3.22 24.94 20.18
C GLY A 85 -3.14 26.15 19.25
N ARG A 86 -4.20 26.41 18.48
CA ARG A 86 -4.42 27.72 17.86
C ARG A 86 -5.70 28.30 18.46
N PRO A 87 -5.61 29.35 19.30
CA PRO A 87 -6.80 30.03 19.77
C PRO A 87 -7.52 30.68 18.59
N ARG A 88 -8.82 30.38 18.50
CA ARG A 88 -9.80 31.01 17.62
C ARG A 88 -9.86 32.49 17.97
N ASN A 89 -9.44 33.38 17.08
CA ASN A 89 -9.79 34.80 17.18
C ASN A 89 -10.65 35.21 15.98
N THR A 90 -11.85 35.64 16.32
CA THR A 90 -13.04 35.91 15.51
C THR A 90 -12.86 37.23 14.73
N PRO A 91 -13.35 37.38 13.49
CA PRO A 91 -13.39 38.68 12.83
C PRO A 91 -14.58 39.49 13.39
N THR A 92 -14.32 40.63 14.02
CA THR A 92 -15.36 41.61 14.33
C THR A 92 -15.19 42.81 13.42
N ASN A 93 -16.07 42.87 12.43
CA ASN A 93 -16.38 44.03 11.61
C ASN A 93 -17.27 44.96 12.45
N TYR A 94 -16.85 46.21 12.67
CA TYR A 94 -17.77 47.31 13.01
C TYR A 94 -17.51 48.46 12.04
N LYS A 95 -18.64 48.95 11.50
CA LYS A 95 -18.79 50.10 10.63
C LYS A 95 -18.29 51.40 11.28
#